data_AF-A0A8K0IET7-F1
#
_entry.id   AF-A0A8K0IET7-F1
#
_cell.length_a   1.000
_cell.length_b   1.000
_cell.length_c   1.000
_cell.angle_alpha   90.00
_cell.angle_beta   90.00
_cell.angle_gamma   90.00
#
_symmetry.space_group_name_H-M   'P 1'
#
loop_
_entity.id
_entity.type
_entity.pdbx_description
1 polymer ?
#
loop_
_entity_poly.entity_id
_entity_poly.type
_entity_poly.pdbx_seq_one_letter_code
_entity_poly.pdbx_strand_id
1 'polypeptide(L)'
;MSSSSSSPSRISEIRRDAIFDRWVVFSPARARRPSDFKSHAPASNPNPNPNTNPTPSCPFCIGHESECAPEIFRLPAGCGTAWKIRVIENLYPALRRDAEPPVPGDTADAARPVKLSLPGFGFHDVVIETPYHSVHLPDLLPQEVGEVLLAYKERILQLKLHGSIKL
;
A
#
# COMPACT_ATOMS: atom_id res chain seq x y z
N MET A 1 51.97 -14.17 7.68
CA MET A 1 51.43 -12.81 7.91
C MET A 1 49.94 -12.87 7.62
N SER A 2 49.13 -13.10 8.64
CA SER A 2 47.67 -13.22 8.51
C SER A 2 47.06 -12.02 9.22
N SER A 3 46.64 -11.02 8.44
CA SER A 3 45.95 -9.83 8.93
C SER A 3 44.57 -10.24 9.48
N SER A 4 44.45 -10.26 10.81
CA SER A 4 43.17 -10.37 11.49
C SER A 4 42.38 -9.09 11.26
N SER A 5 41.45 -9.09 10.30
CA SER A 5 40.45 -8.04 10.17
C SER A 5 39.54 -8.08 11.40
N SER A 6 39.67 -7.12 12.30
CA SER A 6 38.78 -6.94 13.44
C SER A 6 37.37 -6.68 12.94
N SER A 7 36.46 -7.65 13.13
CA SER A 7 35.03 -7.46 12.91
C SER A 7 34.53 -6.31 13.80
N PRO A 8 33.81 -5.30 13.27
CA PRO A 8 33.31 -4.19 14.07
C PRO A 8 32.44 -4.73 15.20
N SER A 9 32.71 -4.23 16.41
CA SER A 9 32.05 -4.63 17.64
C SER A 9 30.53 -4.50 17.51
N ARG A 10 29.82 -5.62 17.70
CA ARG A 10 28.34 -5.73 17.68
C ARG A 10 27.71 -5.11 18.93
N ILE A 11 28.01 -3.85 19.21
CA ILE A 11 27.53 -3.14 20.40
C ILE A 11 26.09 -2.68 20.15
N SER A 12 25.25 -2.78 21.17
CA SER A 12 23.90 -2.23 21.10
C SER A 12 23.97 -0.71 21.11
N GLU A 13 23.22 -0.07 20.23
CA GLU A 13 23.19 1.39 20.11
C GLU A 13 21.76 1.89 19.94
N ILE A 14 21.54 3.18 20.20
CA ILE A 14 20.26 3.84 19.96
C ILE A 14 20.54 4.98 18.98
N ARG A 15 19.86 4.95 17.83
CA ARG A 15 20.00 5.98 16.78
C ARG A 15 18.70 6.75 16.65
N ARG A 16 18.79 8.06 16.40
CA ARG A 16 17.63 8.91 16.11
C ARG A 16 17.39 8.92 14.60
N ASP A 17 16.20 8.55 14.19
CA ASP A 17 15.72 8.67 12.81
C ASP A 17 15.36 10.15 12.53
N ALA A 18 16.02 10.77 11.55
CA ALA A 18 15.82 12.17 11.21
C ALA A 18 14.54 12.44 10.39
N ILE A 19 13.97 11.42 9.76
CA ILE A 19 12.76 11.53 8.94
C ILE A 19 11.52 11.50 9.84
N PHE A 20 11.48 10.56 10.79
CA PHE A 20 10.30 10.35 11.65
C PHE A 20 10.45 10.92 13.06
N ASP A 21 11.62 11.45 13.39
CA ASP A 21 12.00 11.97 14.71
C ASP A 21 11.80 10.98 15.87
N ARG A 22 12.31 9.76 15.70
CA ARG A 22 12.14 8.67 16.68
C ARG A 22 13.46 8.01 17.05
N TRP A 23 13.55 7.51 18.28
CA TRP A 23 14.71 6.73 18.74
C TRP A 23 14.50 5.25 18.43
N VAL A 24 15.49 4.63 17.77
CA VAL A 24 15.49 3.23 17.37
C VAL A 24 16.65 2.50 18.03
N VAL A 25 16.36 1.38 18.70
CA VAL A 25 17.37 0.54 19.35
C VAL A 25 17.88 -0.50 18.35
N PHE A 26 19.18 -0.48 18.07
CA PHE A 26 19.88 -1.50 17.31
C PHE A 26 20.57 -2.46 18.29
N SER A 27 20.20 -3.74 18.26
CA SER A 27 20.77 -4.75 19.16
C SER A 27 21.01 -6.07 18.42
N PRO A 28 22.07 -6.18 17.59
CA PRO A 28 22.31 -7.33 16.71
C PRO A 28 22.39 -8.68 17.43
N ALA A 29 22.82 -8.69 18.70
CA ALA A 29 22.89 -9.90 19.52
C ALA A 29 21.51 -10.53 19.78
N ARG A 30 20.41 -9.76 19.76
CA ARG A 30 19.06 -10.28 20.02
C ARG A 30 18.55 -11.25 18.97
N ALA A 31 19.07 -11.20 17.73
CA ALA A 31 18.70 -12.15 16.68
C ALA A 31 19.08 -13.60 17.01
N ARG A 32 20.02 -13.82 17.95
CA ARG A 32 20.44 -15.15 18.41
C ARG A 32 19.62 -15.69 19.59
N ARG A 33 18.64 -14.91 20.08
CA ARG A 33 17.78 -15.37 21.17
C ARG A 33 16.99 -16.58 20.66
N PRO A 34 17.03 -17.73 21.37
CA PRO A 34 16.18 -18.86 21.03
C PRO A 34 14.71 -18.41 20.99
N SER A 35 13.99 -18.76 19.94
CA SER A 35 12.56 -18.54 19.83
C SER A 35 11.85 -19.89 19.81
N ASP A 36 10.95 -20.12 20.76
CA ASP A 36 10.10 -21.32 20.81
C ASP A 36 9.04 -21.30 19.70
N PHE A 37 8.80 -20.13 19.11
CA PHE A 37 7.92 -19.93 17.97
C PHE A 37 8.74 -19.96 16.68
N LYS A 38 8.45 -20.94 15.81
CA LYS A 38 8.90 -20.90 14.42
C LYS A 38 8.09 -19.83 13.70
N SER A 39 8.74 -18.99 12.90
CA SER A 39 8.04 -18.11 11.97
C SER A 39 7.27 -18.96 10.96
N HIS A 40 5.98 -19.16 11.20
CA HIS A 40 5.06 -19.71 10.20
C HIS A 40 4.70 -18.61 9.20
N ALA A 41 5.63 -18.32 8.31
CA ALA A 41 5.33 -17.72 7.03
C ALA A 41 6.38 -18.19 6.02
N PRO A 42 6.25 -19.40 5.45
CA PRO A 42 6.59 -19.47 4.04
C PRO A 42 5.70 -18.45 3.33
N ALA A 43 6.24 -17.79 2.30
CA ALA A 43 5.43 -17.24 1.21
C ALA A 43 4.74 -18.42 0.48
N SER A 44 3.94 -19.20 1.19
CA SER A 44 2.96 -20.07 0.59
C SER A 44 1.83 -19.13 0.20
N ASN A 45 1.79 -18.80 -1.08
CA ASN A 45 0.55 -18.49 -1.77
C ASN A 45 -0.60 -19.24 -1.08
N PRO A 46 -1.69 -18.57 -0.68
CA PRO A 46 -2.93 -19.28 -0.49
C PRO A 46 -3.40 -19.71 -1.89
N ASN A 47 -2.73 -20.70 -2.49
CA ASN A 47 -3.33 -21.51 -3.52
C ASN A 47 -3.87 -22.74 -2.79
N PRO A 48 -5.17 -22.75 -2.42
CA PRO A 48 -5.76 -23.93 -1.85
C PRO A 48 -5.91 -24.95 -2.98
N ASN A 49 -5.28 -26.11 -2.79
CA ASN A 49 -5.66 -27.38 -3.40
C ASN A 49 -5.28 -27.60 -4.90
N PRO A 50 -4.30 -28.48 -5.19
CA PRO A 50 -3.97 -28.87 -6.57
C PRO A 50 -5.04 -29.75 -7.24
N ASN A 51 -6.18 -30.01 -6.57
CA ASN A 51 -7.26 -30.85 -7.07
C ASN A 51 -8.52 -30.08 -7.51
N THR A 52 -8.44 -28.76 -7.66
CA THR A 52 -9.53 -27.90 -8.17
C THR A 52 -8.97 -26.80 -9.06
N ASN A 53 -8.77 -27.11 -10.34
CA ASN A 53 -8.79 -26.08 -11.38
C ASN A 53 -10.25 -25.62 -11.54
N PRO A 54 -10.52 -24.32 -11.75
CA PRO A 54 -9.89 -23.51 -12.79
C PRO A 54 -9.09 -22.34 -12.22
N THR A 55 -8.26 -21.74 -13.08
CA THR A 55 -7.55 -20.45 -12.90
C THR A 55 -8.05 -19.59 -11.74
N PRO A 56 -7.20 -19.13 -10.80
CA PRO A 56 -7.63 -18.25 -9.74
C PRO A 56 -8.21 -16.98 -10.35
N SER A 57 -9.53 -16.92 -10.38
CA SER A 57 -10.31 -15.83 -10.95
C SER A 57 -10.79 -14.98 -9.79
N CYS A 58 -10.22 -13.79 -9.64
CA CYS A 58 -10.66 -12.83 -8.64
C CYS A 58 -11.34 -11.63 -9.32
N PRO A 59 -12.11 -10.82 -8.58
CA PRO A 59 -12.78 -9.64 -9.13
C PRO A 59 -11.85 -8.65 -9.85
N PHE A 60 -10.54 -8.68 -9.56
CA PHE A 60 -9.55 -7.80 -10.18
C PHE A 60 -8.97 -8.35 -11.50
N CYS A 61 -9.26 -9.60 -11.85
CA CYS A 61 -8.83 -10.18 -13.13
C CYS A 61 -9.62 -9.56 -14.29
N ILE A 62 -8.98 -9.51 -15.46
CA ILE A 62 -9.64 -9.10 -16.71
C ILE A 62 -10.91 -9.92 -16.96
N GLY A 63 -11.98 -9.24 -17.39
CA GLY A 63 -13.30 -9.84 -17.62
C GLY A 63 -14.23 -9.87 -16.40
N HIS A 64 -13.75 -9.53 -15.20
CA HIS A 64 -14.54 -9.46 -13.97
C HIS A 64 -14.77 -8.02 -13.48
N GLU A 65 -14.67 -7.04 -14.39
CA GLU A 65 -14.74 -5.62 -14.04
C GLU A 65 -16.10 -5.25 -13.43
N SER A 66 -17.17 -5.98 -13.76
CA SER A 66 -18.51 -5.78 -13.19
C SER A 66 -18.62 -6.17 -11.71
N GLU A 67 -17.66 -6.94 -11.20
CA GLU A 67 -17.59 -7.32 -9.78
C GLU A 67 -16.79 -6.33 -8.94
N CYS A 68 -16.14 -5.35 -9.59
CA CYS A 68 -15.43 -4.27 -8.93
C CYS A 68 -16.35 -3.11 -8.55
N ALA A 69 -15.91 -2.32 -7.56
CA ALA A 69 -16.46 -1.00 -7.33
C ALA A 69 -16.19 -0.06 -8.53
N PRO A 70 -16.84 1.13 -8.59
CA PRO A 70 -16.73 2.03 -9.73
C PRO A 70 -15.30 2.32 -10.15
N GLU A 71 -15.09 2.41 -11.46
CA GLU A 71 -13.80 2.74 -12.02
C GLU A 71 -13.59 4.26 -12.07
N ILE A 72 -12.39 4.70 -11.69
CA ILE A 72 -11.96 6.09 -11.77
C ILE A 72 -11.28 6.33 -13.12
N PHE A 73 -10.29 5.49 -13.47
CA PHE A 73 -9.67 5.46 -14.80
C PHE A 73 -8.93 4.14 -15.06
N ARG A 74 -8.50 3.93 -16.31
CA ARG A 74 -7.69 2.79 -16.74
C ARG A 74 -6.59 3.20 -17.72
N LEU A 75 -5.56 2.37 -17.83
CA LEU A 75 -4.47 2.51 -18.81
C LEU A 75 -4.37 1.23 -19.67
N PRO A 76 -4.24 1.34 -21.00
CA PRO A 76 -4.42 2.56 -21.80
C PRO A 76 -5.86 3.10 -21.69
N ALA A 77 -6.04 4.41 -21.88
CA ALA A 77 -7.35 5.03 -21.85
C ALA A 77 -8.22 4.56 -23.02
N GLY A 78 -9.49 4.22 -22.75
CA GLY A 78 -10.45 3.83 -23.78
C GLY A 78 -11.54 2.90 -23.25
N CYS A 79 -12.52 2.59 -24.11
CA CYS A 79 -13.65 1.69 -23.80
C CYS A 79 -13.33 0.21 -24.12
N GLY A 80 -12.07 -0.10 -24.44
CA GLY A 80 -11.64 -1.46 -24.75
C GLY A 80 -11.56 -2.35 -23.51
N THR A 81 -11.66 -3.67 -23.73
CA THR A 81 -11.49 -4.69 -22.68
C THR A 81 -10.03 -4.93 -22.32
N ALA A 82 -9.09 -4.55 -23.19
CA ALA A 82 -7.65 -4.75 -22.99
C ALA A 82 -7.02 -3.60 -22.19
N TRP A 83 -7.17 -3.64 -20.86
CA TRP A 83 -6.47 -2.74 -19.94
C TRP A 83 -5.23 -3.43 -19.34
N LYS A 84 -4.26 -2.62 -18.93
CA LYS A 84 -3.06 -3.03 -18.18
C LYS A 84 -3.16 -2.67 -16.71
N ILE A 85 -3.59 -1.45 -16.42
CA ILE A 85 -3.76 -0.92 -15.06
C ILE A 85 -5.16 -0.33 -14.93
N ARG A 86 -5.78 -0.53 -13.77
CA ARG A 86 -7.06 0.11 -13.41
C ARG A 86 -6.94 0.79 -12.06
N VAL A 87 -7.56 1.95 -11.94
CA VAL A 87 -7.76 2.63 -10.66
C VAL A 87 -9.26 2.64 -10.40
N ILE A 88 -9.66 1.96 -9.33
CA ILE A 88 -11.06 1.79 -8.93
C ILE A 88 -11.26 2.33 -7.51
N GLU A 89 -12.50 2.61 -7.16
CA GLU A 89 -12.84 2.85 -5.75
C GLU A 89 -12.59 1.59 -4.92
N ASN A 90 -12.27 1.72 -3.63
CA ASN A 90 -12.30 0.56 -2.74
C ASN A 90 -13.77 0.25 -2.37
N LEU A 91 -14.18 -1.02 -2.54
CA LEU A 91 -15.52 -1.50 -2.18
C LEU A 91 -15.80 -1.40 -0.67
N TYR A 92 -14.76 -1.48 0.15
CA TYR A 92 -14.81 -1.38 1.61
C TYR A 92 -13.88 -0.26 2.09
N PRO A 93 -14.20 1.00 1.79
CA PRO A 93 -13.26 2.08 1.99
C PRO A 93 -13.17 2.46 3.48
N ALA A 94 -11.94 2.65 3.97
CA ALA A 94 -11.69 3.09 5.34
C ALA A 94 -12.16 4.53 5.62
N LEU A 95 -12.31 5.34 4.56
CA LEU A 95 -12.81 6.72 4.59
C LEU A 95 -13.87 6.88 3.50
N ARG A 96 -14.87 7.71 3.76
CA ARG A 96 -16.01 7.92 2.89
C ARG A 96 -15.87 9.21 2.09
N ARG A 97 -15.97 9.11 0.76
CA ARG A 97 -15.93 10.26 -0.16
C ARG A 97 -17.17 11.15 -0.07
N ASP A 98 -18.26 10.63 0.48
CA ASP A 98 -19.55 11.30 0.67
C ASP A 98 -19.78 11.78 2.11
N ALA A 99 -18.83 11.56 3.02
CA ALA A 99 -18.88 12.13 4.37
C ALA A 99 -18.64 13.66 4.33
N GLU A 100 -19.05 14.35 5.38
CA GLU A 100 -18.80 15.78 5.51
C GLU A 100 -17.29 16.07 5.58
N PRO A 101 -16.74 16.91 4.69
CA PRO A 101 -15.33 17.25 4.73
C PRO A 101 -14.96 17.99 6.03
N PRO A 102 -13.72 17.82 6.54
CA PRO A 102 -13.29 18.53 7.73
C PRO A 102 -13.30 20.05 7.47
N VAL A 103 -13.89 20.80 8.40
CA VAL A 103 -13.89 22.26 8.36
C VAL A 103 -12.51 22.76 8.83
N PRO A 104 -11.89 23.75 8.15
CA PRO A 104 -10.69 24.40 8.64
C PRO A 104 -10.92 24.98 10.05
N GLY A 105 -10.15 24.52 11.05
CA GLY A 105 -10.28 24.93 12.46
C GLY A 105 -10.94 23.90 13.39
N ASP A 106 -11.43 22.77 12.87
CA ASP A 106 -11.91 21.63 13.69
C ASP A 106 -10.78 20.72 14.21
N THR A 107 -9.56 20.93 13.71
CA THR A 107 -8.33 20.31 14.26
C THR A 107 -7.86 21.12 15.45
N ALA A 108 -7.49 20.43 16.54
CA ALA A 108 -7.10 21.02 17.84
C ALA A 108 -6.28 22.33 17.71
N ASP A 109 -6.97 23.45 17.81
CA ASP A 109 -6.39 24.76 18.10
C ASP A 109 -6.40 24.93 19.62
N ALA A 110 -5.33 25.46 20.19
CA ALA A 110 -5.07 25.51 21.63
C ALA A 110 -6.13 26.27 22.48
N ALA A 111 -7.15 26.86 21.84
CA ALA A 111 -8.13 27.77 22.45
C ALA A 111 -9.59 27.28 22.40
N ARG A 112 -9.90 26.09 21.86
CA ARG A 112 -11.26 25.53 21.81
C ARG A 112 -11.33 24.13 22.40
N PRO A 113 -12.48 23.71 22.98
CA PRO A 113 -12.66 22.33 23.40
C PRO A 113 -12.41 21.41 22.20
N VAL A 114 -11.40 20.55 22.32
CA VAL A 114 -10.97 19.64 21.27
C VAL A 114 -12.17 18.79 20.86
N LYS A 115 -12.58 18.89 19.60
CA LYS A 115 -13.51 17.91 19.04
C LYS A 115 -12.81 16.56 19.06
N LEU A 116 -13.28 15.64 19.91
CA LEU A 116 -12.65 14.33 20.12
C LEU A 116 -12.83 13.37 18.93
N SER A 117 -13.63 13.76 17.94
CA SER A 117 -13.94 12.95 16.75
C SER A 117 -14.17 13.83 15.53
N LEU A 118 -13.61 13.41 14.39
CA LEU A 118 -13.82 14.06 13.09
C LEU A 118 -14.58 13.09 12.16
N PRO A 119 -15.37 13.60 11.21
CA PRO A 119 -15.94 12.76 10.16
C PRO A 119 -14.83 12.04 9.39
N GLY A 120 -15.04 10.76 9.08
CA GLY A 120 -14.12 9.94 8.29
C GLY A 120 -14.15 10.26 6.80
N PHE A 121 -13.99 11.54 6.43
CA PHE A 121 -13.95 11.98 5.04
C PHE A 121 -12.59 11.67 4.40
N GLY A 122 -12.63 11.14 3.18
CA GLY A 122 -11.46 10.92 2.37
C GLY A 122 -11.71 9.95 1.23
N PHE A 123 -10.65 9.67 0.48
CA PHE A 123 -10.67 8.74 -0.65
C PHE A 123 -9.82 7.53 -0.33
N HIS A 124 -10.40 6.35 -0.51
CA HIS A 124 -9.69 5.08 -0.43
C HIS A 124 -9.98 4.35 -1.74
N ASP A 125 -8.95 4.28 -2.58
CA ASP A 125 -9.01 3.73 -3.92
C ASP A 125 -8.02 2.56 -4.04
N VAL A 126 -8.24 1.67 -5.00
CA VAL A 126 -7.41 0.51 -5.30
C VAL A 126 -6.78 0.70 -6.67
N VAL A 127 -5.48 0.44 -6.78
CA VAL A 127 -4.77 0.36 -8.06
C VAL A 127 -4.51 -1.11 -8.36
N ILE A 128 -5.11 -1.59 -9.44
CA ILE A 128 -4.90 -2.94 -9.98
C ILE A 128 -3.75 -2.86 -10.97
N GLU A 129 -2.63 -3.48 -10.63
CA GLU A 129 -1.34 -3.33 -11.31
C GLU A 129 -1.22 -4.16 -12.60
N THR A 130 -2.03 -5.21 -12.71
CA THR A 130 -2.01 -6.16 -13.83
C THR A 130 -3.36 -6.85 -13.98
N PRO A 131 -3.80 -7.18 -15.21
CA PRO A 131 -4.99 -7.99 -15.45
C PRO A 131 -4.83 -9.47 -15.07
N TYR A 132 -3.59 -9.92 -14.82
CA TYR A 132 -3.26 -11.34 -14.65
C TYR A 132 -2.98 -11.68 -13.17
N HIS A 133 -3.80 -12.56 -12.59
CA HIS A 133 -3.78 -12.91 -11.17
C HIS A 133 -2.42 -13.34 -10.61
N SER A 134 -1.66 -14.10 -11.39
CA SER A 134 -0.41 -14.73 -10.93
C SER A 134 0.83 -13.87 -11.16
N VAL A 135 0.65 -12.65 -11.69
CA VAL A 135 1.75 -11.71 -11.93
C VAL A 135 1.80 -10.75 -10.74
N HIS A 136 2.97 -10.62 -10.13
CA HIS A 136 3.20 -9.68 -9.04
C HIS A 136 4.03 -8.49 -9.51
N LEU A 137 4.02 -7.39 -8.74
CA LEU A 137 4.80 -6.19 -9.04
C LEU A 137 6.28 -6.46 -9.41
N PRO A 138 7.01 -7.40 -8.76
CA PRO A 138 8.41 -7.70 -9.13
C PRO A 138 8.56 -8.46 -10.47
N ASP A 139 7.50 -9.09 -10.97
CA ASP A 139 7.50 -9.82 -12.24
C ASP A 139 7.29 -8.90 -13.45
N LEU A 140 6.84 -7.66 -13.20
CA LEU A 140 6.61 -6.65 -14.24
C LEU A 140 7.92 -6.10 -14.79
N LEU A 141 7.90 -5.70 -16.06
CA LEU A 141 9.02 -4.98 -16.67
C LEU A 141 9.17 -3.59 -16.02
N PRO A 142 10.39 -3.01 -15.98
CA PRO A 142 10.61 -1.69 -15.40
C PRO A 142 9.71 -0.59 -15.99
N GLN A 143 9.36 -0.69 -17.27
CA GLN A 143 8.45 0.22 -17.95
C GLN A 143 7.02 0.10 -17.41
N GLU A 144 6.56 -1.13 -17.15
CA GLU A 144 5.21 -1.41 -16.61
C GLU A 144 5.11 -0.96 -15.15
N VAL A 145 6.15 -1.18 -14.35
CA VAL A 145 6.24 -0.58 -13.00
C VAL A 145 6.19 0.96 -13.08
N GLY A 146 6.85 1.54 -14.09
CA GLY A 146 6.74 2.97 -14.39
C GLY A 146 5.30 3.41 -14.68
N GLU A 147 4.53 2.62 -15.44
CA GLU A 147 3.11 2.88 -15.69
C GLU A 147 2.28 2.86 -14.38
N VAL A 148 2.57 1.94 -13.45
CA VAL A 148 1.92 1.89 -12.12
C VAL A 148 2.23 3.15 -11.30
N LEU A 149 3.49 3.58 -11.25
CA LEU A 149 3.88 4.82 -10.57
C LEU A 149 3.24 6.07 -11.19
N LEU A 150 3.10 6.09 -12.51
CA LEU A 150 2.40 7.16 -13.22
C LEU A 150 0.90 7.16 -12.90
N ALA A 151 0.27 5.99 -12.73
CA ALA A 151 -1.12 5.90 -12.27
C ALA A 151 -1.28 6.47 -10.84
N TYR A 152 -0.35 6.20 -9.92
CA TYR A 152 -0.35 6.85 -8.60
C TYR A 152 -0.24 8.37 -8.72
N LYS A 153 0.71 8.86 -9.53
CA LYS A 153 0.90 10.31 -9.75
C LYS A 153 -0.37 10.95 -10.27
N GLU A 154 -0.99 10.37 -11.29
CA GLU A 154 -2.23 10.88 -11.89
C GLU A 154 -3.34 10.94 -10.84
N ARG A 155 -3.51 9.89 -10.04
CA ARG A 155 -4.54 9.89 -8.99
C ARG A 155 -4.27 10.92 -7.90
N ILE A 156 -3.01 11.07 -7.46
CA ILE A 156 -2.62 12.11 -6.49
C ILE A 156 -2.93 13.51 -7.03
N LEU A 157 -2.66 13.78 -8.31
CA LEU A 157 -2.98 15.06 -8.93
C LEU A 157 -4.49 15.32 -8.99
N GLN A 158 -5.31 14.30 -9.27
CA GLN A 158 -6.77 14.42 -9.18
C GLN A 158 -7.22 14.74 -7.74
N LEU A 159 -6.68 14.03 -6.75
CA LEU A 159 -7.01 14.25 -5.34
C LEU A 159 -6.58 15.62 -4.82
N LYS A 160 -5.47 16.17 -5.34
CA LYS A 160 -4.98 17.52 -5.01
C LYS A 160 -5.96 18.63 -5.38
N LEU A 161 -6.84 18.40 -6.35
CA LEU A 161 -7.88 19.37 -6.73
C LEU A 161 -9.00 19.47 -5.67
N HIS A 162 -9.10 18.51 -4.76
CA HIS A 162 -10.02 18.58 -3.62
C HIS A 162 -9.41 19.41 -2.49
N GLY A 163 -9.93 20.63 -2.27
CA GLY A 163 -9.42 21.55 -1.24
C GLY A 163 -9.46 21.03 0.20
N SER A 164 -10.25 19.98 0.47
CA SER A 164 -10.33 19.32 1.78
C SER A 164 -9.26 18.23 2.00
N ILE A 165 -8.56 17.82 0.95
CA ILE A 165 -7.46 16.85 1.03
C ILE A 165 -6.14 17.60 1.23
N LYS A 166 -5.43 17.26 2.30
CA LYS A 166 -4.12 17.83 2.62
C LYS A 166 -3.04 16.89 2.07
N LEU A 167 -2.37 17.31 1.00
CA LEU A 167 -1.23 16.62 0.37
C LEU A 167 0.06 17.44 0.56
#